data_AF-R6W7U7-F1
#
_entry.id   AF-R6W7U7-F1
#
_cell.length_a   1.000
_cell.length_b   1.000
_cell.length_c   1.000
_cell.angle_alpha   90.00
_cell.angle_beta   90.00
_cell.angle_gamma   90.00
#
_symmetry.space_group_name_H-M   'P 1'
#
loop_
_entity.id
_entity.type
_entity.pdbx_description
1 polymer ?
#
loop_
_entity_poly.entity_id
_entity_poly.type
_entity_poly.pdbx_seq_one_letter_code
_entity_poly.pdbx_strand_id
1 'polypeptide(L)'
;MKNKILISLCAVLAICCIVLSFCLASVKGESESDNDTSKASGTLPAQAAATSSDIQFKLSLLHLYYESQQLVSTLPYATVQITYAALIKAFMTDSSAVSAAVEYLNKYVDKQVMSAYDSMDEILSKYQAVLKKYNISSSSSYNAKYNNLKTVFDSLKNSSVELISRTRSLILVSHSSNYDSSYTLYNEQLADLTSKIQSAVVNITNEYEALLAEISSDYDMIK
;
A
#
# COMPACT_ATOMS: atom_id res chain seq x y z
N MET A 1 -27.01 -16.59 -15.97
CA MET A 1 -25.80 -17.24 -15.41
C MET A 1 -24.57 -17.12 -16.31
N LYS A 2 -24.61 -17.52 -17.59
CA LYS A 2 -23.46 -17.44 -18.51
C LYS A 2 -22.83 -16.03 -18.66
N ASN A 3 -23.61 -14.96 -18.76
CA ASN A 3 -23.06 -13.60 -18.88
C ASN A 3 -22.39 -13.07 -17.59
N LYS A 4 -22.88 -13.45 -16.41
CA LYS A 4 -22.29 -13.02 -15.13
C LYS A 4 -20.93 -13.69 -14.87
N ILE A 5 -20.78 -14.96 -15.27
CA ILE A 5 -19.51 -15.70 -15.21
C ILE A 5 -18.50 -15.14 -16.21
N LEU A 6 -18.95 -14.79 -17.43
CA LEU A 6 -18.07 -14.25 -18.47
C LEU A 6 -17.48 -12.88 -18.08
N ILE A 7 -18.29 -12.00 -17.47
CA ILE A 7 -17.83 -10.69 -16.98
C ILE A 7 -16.85 -10.85 -15.81
N SER A 8 -17.13 -11.78 -14.89
CA SER A 8 -16.22 -12.12 -13.80
C SER A 8 -14.89 -12.69 -14.31
N LEU A 9 -14.91 -13.51 -15.36
CA LEU A 9 -13.71 -14.06 -15.97
C LEU A 9 -12.86 -12.99 -16.67
N CYS A 10 -13.50 -12.04 -17.36
CA CYS A 10 -12.81 -10.93 -18.01
C CYS A 10 -12.18 -9.96 -17.00
N ALA A 11 -12.84 -9.71 -15.86
CA ALA A 11 -12.26 -8.92 -14.77
C ALA A 11 -11.05 -9.61 -14.12
N VAL A 12 -11.14 -10.95 -13.93
CA VAL A 12 -10.02 -11.77 -13.43
C VAL A 12 -8.83 -11.74 -14.39
N LEU A 13 -9.08 -11.83 -15.70
CA LEU A 13 -8.02 -11.81 -16.70
C LEU A 13 -7.33 -10.43 -16.78
N ALA A 14 -8.09 -9.33 -16.68
CA ALA A 14 -7.54 -7.98 -16.69
C ALA A 14 -6.66 -7.70 -15.47
N ILE A 15 -7.04 -8.18 -14.29
CA ILE A 15 -6.27 -8.01 -13.04
C ILE A 15 -5.02 -8.90 -13.06
N CYS A 16 -5.10 -10.14 -13.56
CA CYS A 16 -3.93 -10.99 -13.78
C CYS A 16 -2.91 -10.35 -14.73
N CYS A 17 -3.35 -9.64 -15.77
CA CYS A 17 -2.45 -8.92 -16.69
C CYS A 17 -1.74 -7.73 -16.02
N ILE A 18 -2.42 -7.01 -15.11
CA ILE A 18 -1.80 -5.94 -14.33
C ILE A 18 -0.76 -6.54 -13.36
N VAL A 19 -1.12 -7.61 -12.64
CA VAL A 19 -0.25 -8.31 -11.69
C VAL A 19 1.01 -8.89 -12.36
N LEU A 20 0.89 -9.55 -13.51
CA LEU A 20 2.02 -10.14 -14.23
C LEU A 20 3.01 -9.10 -14.78
N SER A 21 2.52 -7.91 -15.15
CA SER A 21 3.38 -6.81 -15.61
C SER A 21 4.27 -6.27 -14.49
N PHE A 22 3.84 -6.35 -13.23
CA PHE A 22 4.61 -5.90 -12.07
C PHE A 22 5.57 -6.96 -11.50
N CYS A 23 5.23 -8.26 -11.59
CA CYS A 23 6.17 -9.33 -11.21
C CYS A 23 7.45 -9.33 -12.05
N LEU A 24 7.39 -8.91 -13.32
CA LEU A 24 8.57 -8.79 -14.19
C LEU A 24 9.50 -7.63 -13.82
N ALA A 25 9.00 -6.59 -13.16
CA ALA A 25 9.80 -5.43 -12.76
C ALA A 25 10.59 -5.67 -11.46
N SER A 26 10.14 -6.57 -10.57
CA SER A 26 10.73 -6.82 -9.25
C SER A 26 11.79 -7.93 -9.20
N VAL A 27 11.98 -8.72 -10.27
CA VAL A 27 12.95 -9.84 -10.27
C VAL A 27 14.39 -9.39 -10.57
N LYS A 28 14.62 -8.12 -10.91
CA LYS A 28 15.97 -7.62 -11.24
C LYS A 28 16.59 -6.85 -10.08
N GLY A 29 16.99 -7.58 -9.03
CA GLY A 29 17.66 -6.96 -7.89
C GLY A 29 18.08 -7.91 -6.78
N GLU A 30 18.56 -9.12 -7.10
CA GLU A 30 19.36 -9.91 -6.14
C GLU A 30 20.85 -9.68 -6.46
N SER A 31 21.58 -9.13 -5.50
CA SER A 31 23.05 -9.13 -5.49
C SER A 31 23.51 -9.22 -4.04
N GLU A 32 24.54 -10.04 -3.84
CA GLU A 32 24.96 -10.72 -2.62
C GLU A 32 25.34 -9.82 -1.44
N SER A 33 25.03 -10.31 -0.23
CA SER A 33 25.53 -9.78 1.03
C SER A 33 26.89 -10.41 1.35
N ASP A 34 27.96 -9.64 1.27
CA ASP A 34 29.23 -9.99 1.91
C ASP A 34 29.35 -9.29 3.26
N ASN A 35 29.52 -10.13 4.29
CA ASN A 35 29.93 -9.76 5.63
C ASN A 35 31.31 -9.12 5.60
N ASP A 36 31.50 -7.97 6.27
CA ASP A 36 32.74 -7.84 7.03
C ASP A 36 32.60 -7.00 8.30
N THR A 37 33.35 -7.45 9.29
CA THR A 37 33.24 -7.09 10.70
C THR A 37 34.33 -6.07 11.01
N SER A 38 33.99 -4.87 11.48
CA SER A 38 34.96 -4.11 12.28
C SER A 38 34.29 -3.13 13.25
N LYS A 39 34.59 -3.33 14.54
CA LYS A 39 34.33 -2.38 15.62
C LYS A 39 35.32 -1.23 15.50
N ALA A 40 34.83 -0.01 15.38
CA ALA A 40 35.59 1.20 15.70
C ALA A 40 34.78 2.03 16.70
N SER A 41 35.21 1.96 17.97
CA SER A 41 34.77 2.87 19.03
C SER A 41 35.47 4.20 18.81
N GLY A 42 34.74 5.19 18.28
CA GLY A 42 35.22 6.55 18.05
C GLY A 42 34.24 7.56 18.62
N THR A 43 34.75 8.42 19.49
CA THR A 43 34.06 9.52 20.19
C THR A 43 33.22 10.36 19.21
N LEU A 44 31.92 10.49 19.47
CA LEU A 44 30.98 11.29 18.66
C LEU A 44 31.44 12.75 18.61
N PRO A 45 31.76 13.31 17.41
CA PRO A 45 31.91 14.74 17.25
C PRO A 45 30.55 15.40 17.49
N ALA A 46 30.54 16.54 18.19
CA ALA A 46 29.33 17.32 18.44
C ALA A 46 28.54 17.52 17.14
N GLN A 47 27.31 16.99 17.10
CA GLN A 47 26.44 17.06 15.93
C GLN A 47 26.15 18.53 15.62
N ALA A 48 26.71 19.01 14.52
CA ALA A 48 26.22 20.21 13.86
C ALA A 48 24.71 20.06 13.66
N ALA A 49 23.93 21.12 13.90
CA ALA A 49 22.49 21.09 13.73
C ALA A 49 22.15 20.52 12.34
N ALA A 50 21.68 19.28 12.30
CA ALA A 50 21.50 18.56 11.05
C ALA A 50 20.33 19.20 10.30
N THR A 51 20.63 19.87 9.18
CA THR A 51 19.69 20.62 8.36
C THR A 51 19.05 19.74 7.29
N SER A 52 18.03 20.23 6.58
CA SER A 52 17.40 19.53 5.45
C SER A 52 18.35 19.22 4.27
N SER A 53 19.55 19.82 4.26
CA SER A 53 20.61 19.53 3.29
C SER A 53 21.46 18.30 3.67
N ASP A 54 21.25 17.73 4.86
CA ASP A 54 21.96 16.53 5.31
C ASP A 54 21.58 15.32 4.43
N ILE A 55 22.60 14.63 3.91
CA ILE A 55 22.43 13.44 3.09
C ILE A 55 21.69 12.32 3.85
N GLN A 56 21.94 12.19 5.15
CA GLN A 56 21.30 11.19 6.00
C GLN A 56 19.81 11.49 6.21
N PHE A 57 19.43 12.77 6.23
CA PHE A 57 18.02 13.18 6.24
C PHE A 57 17.33 12.75 4.95
N LYS A 58 17.91 13.09 3.80
CA LYS A 58 17.34 12.75 2.48
C LYS A 58 17.25 11.24 2.27
N LEU A 59 18.29 10.48 2.64
CA LEU A 59 18.28 9.01 2.58
C LEU A 59 17.22 8.39 3.49
N SER A 60 17.02 8.94 4.68
CA SER A 60 15.95 8.48 5.59
C SER A 60 14.57 8.67 4.97
N LEU A 61 14.32 9.82 4.34
CA LEU A 61 13.06 10.07 3.64
C LEU A 61 12.90 9.18 2.40
N LEU A 62 13.96 9.00 1.62
CA LEU A 62 13.98 8.13 0.44
C LEU A 62 13.56 6.70 0.82
N HIS A 63 14.12 6.17 1.91
CA HIS A 63 13.76 4.84 2.42
C HIS A 63 12.28 4.75 2.83
N LEU A 64 11.73 5.78 3.49
CA LEU A 64 10.33 5.80 3.86
C LEU A 64 9.38 5.86 2.66
N TYR A 65 9.74 6.59 1.59
CA TYR A 65 8.98 6.57 0.35
C TYR A 65 9.07 5.22 -0.37
N TYR A 66 10.22 4.55 -0.30
CA TYR A 66 10.37 3.18 -0.81
C TYR A 66 9.49 2.19 -0.03
N GLU A 67 9.53 2.20 1.31
CA GLU A 67 8.63 1.39 2.15
C GLU A 67 7.16 1.66 1.82
N SER A 68 6.79 2.94 1.64
CA SER A 68 5.43 3.36 1.26
C SER A 68 5.01 2.78 -0.09
N GLN A 69 5.92 2.79 -1.08
CA GLN A 69 5.66 2.26 -2.42
C GLN A 69 5.39 0.76 -2.38
N GLN A 70 6.21 0.00 -1.64
CA GLN A 70 6.04 -1.44 -1.47
C GLN A 70 4.70 -1.77 -0.78
N LEU A 71 4.38 -1.04 0.28
CA LEU A 71 3.12 -1.21 1.02
C LEU A 71 1.89 -0.93 0.16
N VAL A 72 1.87 0.22 -0.55
CA VAL A 72 0.73 0.57 -1.41
C VAL A 72 0.59 -0.39 -2.59
N SER A 73 1.71 -0.87 -3.15
CA SER A 73 1.70 -1.84 -4.25
C SER A 73 1.20 -3.23 -3.83
N THR A 74 1.34 -3.58 -2.54
CA THR A 74 0.85 -4.85 -1.99
C THR A 74 -0.57 -4.76 -1.40
N LEU A 75 -1.11 -3.55 -1.22
CA LEU A 75 -2.47 -3.33 -0.72
C LEU A 75 -3.57 -4.07 -1.50
N PRO A 76 -3.53 -4.21 -2.85
CA PRO A 76 -4.50 -5.01 -3.58
C PRO A 76 -4.59 -6.48 -3.12
N TYR A 77 -3.48 -7.08 -2.69
CA TYR A 77 -3.47 -8.44 -2.15
C TYR A 77 -4.17 -8.49 -0.78
N ALA A 78 -3.88 -7.50 0.07
CA ALA A 78 -4.46 -7.42 1.41
C ALA A 78 -5.96 -7.09 1.40
N THR A 79 -6.50 -6.46 0.34
CA THR A 79 -7.90 -6.01 0.32
C THR A 79 -8.69 -6.60 -0.83
N VAL A 80 -8.39 -6.22 -2.07
CA VAL A 80 -9.14 -6.63 -3.26
C VAL A 80 -9.20 -8.15 -3.40
N GLN A 81 -8.07 -8.86 -3.27
CA GLN A 81 -8.06 -10.31 -3.39
C GLN A 81 -8.85 -11.01 -2.28
N ILE A 82 -8.76 -10.53 -1.04
CA ILE A 82 -9.53 -11.06 0.09
C ILE A 82 -11.04 -10.89 -0.16
N THR A 83 -11.45 -9.72 -0.68
CA THR A 83 -12.86 -9.48 -1.00
C THR A 83 -13.37 -10.38 -2.12
N TYR A 84 -12.57 -10.61 -3.15
CA TYR A 84 -12.92 -11.56 -4.22
C TYR A 84 -13.02 -12.99 -3.73
N ALA A 85 -12.05 -13.45 -2.94
CA ALA A 85 -12.05 -14.81 -2.39
C ALA A 85 -13.27 -15.04 -1.49
N ALA A 86 -13.65 -14.05 -0.68
CA ALA A 86 -14.86 -14.11 0.13
C ALA A 86 -16.14 -14.21 -0.73
N LEU A 87 -16.23 -13.42 -1.81
CA LEU A 87 -17.37 -13.49 -2.73
C LEU A 87 -17.47 -14.85 -3.42
N ILE A 88 -16.36 -15.38 -3.94
CA ILE A 88 -16.32 -16.71 -4.55
C ILE A 88 -16.83 -17.76 -3.54
N LYS A 89 -16.35 -17.69 -2.29
CA LYS A 89 -16.79 -18.60 -1.22
C LYS A 89 -18.30 -18.52 -0.97
N ALA A 90 -18.88 -17.32 -1.01
CA ALA A 90 -20.32 -17.10 -0.84
C ALA A 90 -21.17 -17.71 -1.98
N PHE A 91 -20.62 -17.86 -3.19
CA PHE A 91 -21.33 -18.41 -4.35
C PHE A 91 -21.06 -19.89 -4.62
N MET A 92 -20.00 -20.47 -4.06
CA MET A 92 -19.57 -21.84 -4.34
C MET A 92 -20.08 -22.89 -3.35
N THR A 93 -20.64 -22.50 -2.21
CA THR A 93 -20.99 -23.47 -1.14
C THR A 93 -22.49 -23.61 -0.94
N ASP A 94 -22.90 -24.76 -0.37
CA ASP A 94 -24.27 -25.08 0.02
C ASP A 94 -24.78 -24.13 1.14
N SER A 95 -25.98 -24.36 1.68
CA SER A 95 -26.71 -23.47 2.62
C SER A 95 -25.93 -22.70 3.72
N SER A 96 -24.72 -23.10 4.11
CA SER A 96 -23.81 -22.41 5.04
C SER A 96 -22.80 -21.43 4.39
N ALA A 97 -22.87 -21.22 3.08
CA ALA A 97 -21.89 -20.47 2.29
C ALA A 97 -21.68 -19.02 2.74
N VAL A 98 -22.79 -18.33 3.00
CA VAL A 98 -22.80 -16.93 3.42
C VAL A 98 -22.04 -16.76 4.73
N SER A 99 -22.36 -17.57 5.74
CA SER A 99 -21.69 -17.54 7.05
C SER A 99 -20.20 -17.81 6.92
N ALA A 100 -19.83 -18.85 6.16
CA ALA A 100 -18.44 -19.25 5.99
C ALA A 100 -17.63 -18.25 5.14
N ALA A 101 -18.29 -17.45 4.30
CA ALA A 101 -17.68 -16.36 3.54
C ALA A 101 -17.47 -15.10 4.38
N VAL A 102 -18.43 -14.75 5.24
CA VAL A 102 -18.29 -13.66 6.21
C VAL A 102 -17.18 -13.95 7.22
N GLU A 103 -17.11 -15.19 7.73
CA GLU A 103 -16.04 -15.60 8.65
C GLU A 103 -14.66 -15.51 7.98
N TYR A 104 -14.55 -15.98 6.74
CA TYR A 104 -13.33 -15.85 5.94
C TYR A 104 -12.94 -14.38 5.79
N LEU A 105 -13.88 -13.53 5.37
CA LEU A 105 -13.64 -12.10 5.19
C LEU A 105 -13.10 -11.47 6.48
N ASN A 106 -13.77 -11.68 7.61
CA ASN A 106 -13.38 -11.10 8.90
C ASN A 106 -11.97 -11.55 9.32
N LYS A 107 -11.69 -12.86 9.26
CA LYS A 107 -10.38 -13.41 9.63
C LYS A 107 -9.23 -12.77 8.86
N TYR A 108 -9.41 -12.55 7.57
CA TYR A 108 -8.36 -12.01 6.71
C TYR A 108 -8.29 -10.49 6.76
N VAL A 109 -9.40 -9.79 7.02
CA VAL A 109 -9.39 -8.37 7.36
C VAL A 109 -8.57 -8.12 8.61
N ASP A 110 -8.84 -8.85 9.69
CA ASP A 110 -8.14 -8.69 10.98
C ASP A 110 -6.64 -9.01 10.85
N LYS A 111 -6.27 -9.98 10.01
CA LYS A 111 -4.88 -10.42 9.87
C LYS A 111 -4.05 -9.60 8.87
N GLN A 112 -4.60 -9.28 7.69
CA GLN A 112 -3.84 -8.70 6.58
C GLN A 112 -4.14 -7.22 6.38
N VAL A 113 -5.41 -6.83 6.39
CA VAL A 113 -5.80 -5.43 6.16
C VAL A 113 -5.32 -4.56 7.32
N MET A 114 -5.59 -4.99 8.56
CA MET A 114 -5.17 -4.24 9.74
C MET A 114 -3.65 -4.16 9.86
N SER A 115 -2.93 -5.24 9.53
CA SER A 115 -1.46 -5.21 9.47
C SER A 115 -0.94 -4.19 8.46
N ALA A 116 -1.58 -4.05 7.29
CA ALA A 116 -1.21 -3.02 6.33
C ALA A 116 -1.48 -1.61 6.86
N TYR A 117 -2.56 -1.42 7.60
CA TYR A 117 -2.89 -0.14 8.23
C TYR A 117 -1.91 0.26 9.32
N ASP A 118 -1.48 -0.71 10.13
CA ASP A 118 -0.45 -0.53 11.15
C ASP A 118 0.87 -0.12 10.50
N SER A 119 1.27 -0.77 9.39
CA SER A 119 2.47 -0.38 8.64
C SER A 119 2.38 1.04 8.06
N MET A 120 1.20 1.46 7.59
CA MET A 120 0.98 2.85 7.14
C MET A 120 1.22 3.84 8.29
N ASP A 121 0.69 3.55 9.48
CA ASP A 121 0.85 4.41 10.66
C ASP A 121 2.30 4.43 11.17
N GLU A 122 2.98 3.28 11.11
CA GLU A 122 4.39 3.17 11.46
C GLU A 122 5.27 4.03 10.54
N ILE A 123 5.04 3.98 9.22
CA ILE A 123 5.76 4.81 8.24
C ILE A 123 5.55 6.30 8.54
N LEU A 124 4.31 6.72 8.80
CA LEU A 124 4.01 8.12 9.14
C LEU A 124 4.71 8.55 10.44
N SER A 125 4.69 7.68 11.45
CA SER A 125 5.39 7.92 12.72
C SER A 125 6.91 8.07 12.52
N LYS A 126 7.52 7.18 11.73
CA LYS A 126 8.95 7.28 11.36
C LYS A 126 9.24 8.56 10.59
N TYR A 127 8.40 8.95 9.63
CA TYR A 127 8.55 10.20 8.89
C TYR A 127 8.55 11.40 9.83
N GLN A 128 7.57 11.48 10.72
CA GLN A 128 7.46 12.58 11.68
C GLN A 128 8.66 12.60 12.64
N ALA A 129 9.17 11.43 13.05
CA ALA A 129 10.37 11.31 13.87
C ALA A 129 11.63 11.81 13.12
N VAL A 130 11.76 11.52 11.83
CA VAL A 130 12.84 12.05 10.98
C VAL A 130 12.74 13.57 10.90
N LEU A 131 11.57 14.14 10.61
CA LEU A 131 11.39 15.60 10.58
C LEU A 131 11.81 16.26 11.90
N LYS A 132 11.43 15.66 13.03
CA LYS A 132 11.78 16.15 14.36
C LYS A 132 13.29 16.04 14.64
N LYS A 133 13.92 14.91 14.28
CA LYS A 133 15.36 14.65 14.50
C LYS A 133 16.23 15.70 13.81
N TYR A 134 15.84 16.15 12.62
CA TYR A 134 16.57 17.14 11.82
C TYR A 134 16.00 18.57 11.96
N ASN A 135 15.22 18.84 13.02
CA ASN A 135 14.63 20.15 13.30
C ASN A 135 13.94 20.81 12.09
N ILE A 136 13.27 20.01 11.28
CA ILE A 136 12.63 20.48 10.06
C ILE A 136 11.39 21.28 10.43
N SER A 137 11.31 22.52 9.93
CA SER A 137 10.18 23.42 10.19
C SER A 137 8.84 22.81 9.77
N SER A 138 7.79 23.09 10.53
CA SER A 138 6.42 22.74 10.18
C SER A 138 5.92 23.42 8.90
N SER A 139 6.52 24.56 8.52
CA SER A 139 6.24 25.27 7.26
C SER A 139 7.06 24.76 6.07
N SER A 140 7.90 23.75 6.26
CA SER A 140 8.75 23.21 5.20
C SER A 140 7.96 22.41 4.16
N SER A 141 8.52 22.30 2.95
CA SER A 141 8.00 21.41 1.91
C SER A 141 7.96 19.95 2.38
N TYR A 142 8.91 19.49 3.20
CA TYR A 142 8.93 18.13 3.74
C TYR A 142 7.76 17.86 4.70
N ASN A 143 7.29 18.86 5.45
CA ASN A 143 6.09 18.71 6.26
C ASN A 143 4.82 18.66 5.39
N ALA A 144 4.75 19.48 4.33
CA ALA A 144 3.67 19.39 3.35
C ALA A 144 3.63 18.00 2.68
N LYS A 145 4.80 17.46 2.32
CA LYS A 145 4.96 16.11 1.78
C LYS A 145 4.51 15.01 2.76
N TYR A 146 4.83 15.14 4.06
CA TYR A 146 4.29 14.28 5.11
C TYR A 146 2.76 14.31 5.16
N ASN A 147 2.16 15.51 5.17
CA ASN A 147 0.69 15.65 5.22
C ASN A 147 0.01 15.08 3.96
N ASN A 148 0.65 15.21 2.80
CA ASN A 148 0.19 14.57 1.57
C ASN A 148 0.22 13.05 1.69
N LEU A 149 1.33 12.46 2.16
CA LEU A 149 1.44 11.01 2.36
C LEU A 149 0.40 10.50 3.36
N LYS A 150 0.19 11.23 4.47
CA LYS A 150 -0.86 10.94 5.44
C LYS A 150 -2.24 10.92 4.78
N THR A 151 -2.54 11.94 3.98
CA THR A 151 -3.83 12.04 3.27
C THR A 151 -4.03 10.88 2.30
N VAL A 152 -2.97 10.46 1.60
CA VAL A 152 -2.99 9.28 0.72
C VAL A 152 -3.30 8.02 1.52
N PHE A 153 -2.60 7.77 2.62
CA PHE A 153 -2.84 6.59 3.46
C PHE A 153 -4.25 6.59 4.06
N ASP A 154 -4.72 7.72 4.60
CA ASP A 154 -6.08 7.85 5.12
C ASP A 154 -7.14 7.56 4.04
N SER A 155 -6.94 8.07 2.82
CA SER A 155 -7.83 7.81 1.68
C SER A 155 -7.88 6.33 1.31
N LEU A 156 -6.72 5.67 1.26
CA LEU A 156 -6.62 4.23 0.99
C LEU A 156 -7.31 3.40 2.08
N LYS A 157 -7.05 3.70 3.36
CA LYS A 157 -7.70 3.06 4.51
C LYS A 157 -9.22 3.16 4.40
N ASN A 158 -9.74 4.36 4.17
CA ASN A 158 -11.17 4.61 4.09
C ASN A 158 -11.83 3.86 2.92
N SER A 159 -11.25 3.91 1.71
CA SER A 159 -11.78 3.19 0.55
C SER A 159 -11.71 1.67 0.71
N SER A 160 -10.66 1.16 1.36
CA SER A 160 -10.56 -0.26 1.69
C SER A 160 -11.63 -0.71 2.70
N VAL A 161 -11.89 0.07 3.75
CA VAL A 161 -12.97 -0.20 4.71
C VAL A 161 -14.33 -0.21 4.02
N GLU A 162 -14.58 0.76 3.14
CA GLU A 162 -15.84 0.84 2.39
C GLU A 162 -16.00 -0.34 1.44
N LEU A 163 -14.94 -0.74 0.72
CA LEU A 163 -14.95 -1.94 -0.12
C LEU A 163 -15.29 -3.19 0.69
N ILE A 164 -14.62 -3.41 1.83
CA ILE A 164 -14.87 -4.55 2.74
C ILE A 164 -16.32 -4.55 3.22
N SER A 165 -16.86 -3.38 3.58
CA SER A 165 -18.26 -3.21 3.99
C SER A 165 -19.25 -3.58 2.89
N ARG A 166 -18.99 -3.13 1.65
CA ARG A 166 -19.81 -3.50 0.48
C ARG A 166 -19.68 -4.97 0.13
N THR A 167 -18.50 -5.57 0.25
CA THR A 167 -18.30 -7.01 0.10
C THR A 167 -19.15 -7.79 1.09
N ARG A 168 -19.11 -7.43 2.38
CA ARG A 168 -19.93 -8.09 3.40
C ARG A 168 -21.42 -7.97 3.08
N SER A 169 -21.87 -6.77 2.71
CA SER A 169 -23.26 -6.53 2.32
C SER A 169 -23.68 -7.39 1.12
N LEU A 170 -22.83 -7.46 0.09
CA LEU A 170 -23.04 -8.27 -1.12
C LEU A 170 -23.12 -9.77 -0.80
N ILE A 171 -22.25 -10.27 0.08
CA ILE A 171 -22.29 -11.66 0.56
C ILE A 171 -23.62 -11.96 1.25
N LEU A 172 -24.10 -11.07 2.12
CA LEU A 172 -25.36 -11.29 2.87
C LEU A 172 -26.60 -11.32 1.98
N VAL A 173 -26.56 -10.66 0.81
CA VAL A 173 -27.68 -10.58 -0.13
C VAL A 173 -27.49 -11.45 -1.37
N SER A 174 -26.48 -12.33 -1.39
CA SER A 174 -26.03 -13.12 -2.55
C SER A 174 -27.14 -13.95 -3.22
N HIS A 175 -28.17 -14.34 -2.46
CA HIS A 175 -29.32 -15.14 -2.93
C HIS A 175 -30.65 -14.38 -2.86
N SER A 176 -30.62 -13.05 -2.84
CA SER A 176 -31.81 -12.19 -2.76
C SER A 176 -32.01 -11.35 -4.03
N SER A 177 -33.20 -10.75 -4.17
CA SER A 177 -33.50 -9.79 -5.24
C SER A 177 -32.63 -8.53 -5.20
N ASN A 178 -31.99 -8.23 -4.06
CA ASN A 178 -31.15 -7.04 -3.88
C ASN A 178 -29.71 -7.24 -4.36
N TYR A 179 -29.37 -8.42 -4.88
CA TYR A 179 -28.03 -8.77 -5.34
C TYR A 179 -27.49 -7.77 -6.36
N ASP A 180 -28.26 -7.46 -7.42
CA ASP A 180 -27.75 -6.64 -8.53
C ASP A 180 -27.42 -5.21 -8.06
N SER A 181 -28.23 -4.62 -7.19
CA SER A 181 -27.94 -3.30 -6.60
C SER A 181 -26.69 -3.32 -5.72
N SER A 182 -26.55 -4.34 -4.87
CA SER A 182 -25.37 -4.46 -3.99
C SER A 182 -24.09 -4.79 -4.79
N TYR A 183 -24.22 -5.50 -5.91
CA TYR A 183 -23.12 -5.79 -6.82
C TYR A 183 -22.62 -4.53 -7.53
N THR A 184 -23.52 -3.64 -7.95
CA THR A 184 -23.15 -2.32 -8.50
C THR A 184 -22.34 -1.51 -7.49
N LEU A 185 -22.85 -1.38 -6.25
CA LEU A 185 -22.15 -0.64 -5.19
C LEU A 185 -20.79 -1.23 -4.86
N TYR A 186 -20.67 -2.57 -4.83
CA TYR A 186 -19.36 -3.23 -4.66
C TYR A 186 -18.38 -2.86 -5.78
N ASN A 187 -18.82 -2.90 -7.05
CA ASN A 187 -17.93 -2.58 -8.18
C ASN A 187 -17.52 -1.11 -8.20
N GLU A 188 -18.41 -0.19 -7.78
CA GLU A 188 -18.06 1.23 -7.63
C GLU A 188 -16.93 1.42 -6.62
N GLN A 189 -17.03 0.78 -5.46
CA GLN A 189 -15.98 0.88 -4.42
C GLN A 189 -14.69 0.16 -4.80
N LEU A 190 -14.80 -0.94 -5.56
CA LEU A 190 -13.63 -1.63 -6.10
C LEU A 190 -12.88 -0.73 -7.10
N ALA A 191 -13.62 -0.06 -7.98
CA ALA A 191 -13.05 0.87 -8.95
C ALA A 191 -12.41 2.10 -8.25
N ASP A 192 -13.09 2.67 -7.26
CA ASP A 192 -12.58 3.79 -6.46
C ASP A 192 -11.27 3.43 -5.75
N LEU A 193 -11.22 2.30 -5.03
CA LEU A 193 -10.01 1.85 -4.35
C LEU A 193 -8.88 1.57 -5.36
N THR A 194 -9.18 0.88 -6.46
CA THR A 194 -8.18 0.56 -7.49
C THR A 194 -7.57 1.82 -8.09
N SER A 195 -8.40 2.82 -8.41
CA SER A 195 -7.94 4.11 -8.93
C SER A 195 -7.08 4.85 -7.92
N LYS A 196 -7.49 4.89 -6.64
CA LYS A 196 -6.71 5.52 -5.57
C LYS A 196 -5.37 4.84 -5.34
N ILE A 197 -5.30 3.50 -5.41
CA ILE A 197 -4.04 2.76 -5.33
C ILE A 197 -3.12 3.15 -6.48
N GLN A 198 -3.63 3.17 -7.73
CA GLN A 198 -2.83 3.56 -8.89
C GLN A 198 -2.28 4.98 -8.76
N SER A 199 -3.13 5.94 -8.37
CA SER A 199 -2.70 7.32 -8.13
C SER A 199 -1.70 7.43 -6.98
N ALA A 200 -1.89 6.68 -5.90
CA ALA A 200 -0.98 6.65 -4.76
C ALA A 200 0.41 6.11 -5.15
N VAL A 201 0.47 5.01 -5.92
CA VAL A 201 1.73 4.46 -6.43
C VAL A 201 2.47 5.50 -7.26
N VAL A 202 1.79 6.16 -8.20
CA VAL A 202 2.42 7.20 -9.03
C VAL A 202 2.92 8.36 -8.17
N ASN A 203 2.10 8.88 -7.27
CA ASN A 203 2.46 10.03 -6.43
C ASN A 203 3.67 9.72 -5.52
N ILE A 204 3.66 8.55 -4.89
CA ILE A 204 4.76 8.10 -4.01
C ILE A 204 6.04 7.87 -4.83
N THR A 205 5.93 7.27 -6.02
CA THR A 205 7.08 7.04 -6.91
C THR A 205 7.70 8.36 -7.36
N ASN A 206 6.89 9.36 -7.73
CA ASN A 206 7.38 10.67 -8.11
C ASN A 206 8.14 11.37 -6.96
N GLU A 207 7.66 11.24 -5.72
CA GLU A 207 8.35 11.80 -4.55
C GLU A 207 9.66 11.05 -4.24
N TYR A 208 9.67 9.73 -4.41
CA TYR A 208 10.88 8.91 -4.30
C TYR A 208 11.92 9.34 -5.35
N GLU A 209 11.54 9.44 -6.62
CA GLU A 209 12.44 9.82 -7.71
C GLU A 209 12.96 11.25 -7.56
N ALA A 210 12.12 12.19 -7.09
CA ALA A 210 12.54 13.55 -6.79
C ALA A 210 13.62 13.58 -5.69
N LEU A 211 13.44 12.82 -4.61
CA LEU A 211 14.45 12.70 -3.55
C LEU A 211 15.72 12.02 -4.06
N LEU A 212 15.61 10.99 -4.90
CA LEU A 212 16.76 10.31 -5.48
C LEU A 212 17.59 11.27 -6.36
N ALA A 213 16.93 12.09 -7.18
CA ALA A 213 17.59 13.10 -8.00
C ALA A 213 18.33 14.15 -7.15
N GLU A 214 17.77 14.54 -6.00
CA GLU A 214 18.42 15.45 -5.04
C GLU A 214 19.64 14.85 -4.33
N ILE A 215 19.85 13.53 -4.44
CA ILE A 215 20.96 12.76 -3.86
C ILE A 215 21.96 12.34 -4.95
N SER A 216 21.52 12.20 -6.21
CA SER A 216 22.31 11.64 -7.33
C SER A 216 23.64 12.35 -7.59
N SER A 217 23.73 13.67 -7.39
CA SER A 217 24.99 14.43 -7.49
C SER A 217 26.04 13.95 -6.49
N ASP A 218 25.61 13.56 -5.28
CA ASP A 218 26.49 13.04 -4.24
C ASP A 218 26.74 11.53 -4.40
N TYR A 219 25.82 10.81 -5.04
CA TYR A 219 25.92 9.37 -5.32
C TYR A 219 26.92 9.05 -6.44
N ASP A 220 27.00 9.90 -7.48
CA ASP A 220 28.04 9.78 -8.52
C ASP A 220 29.46 10.05 -7.98
N MET A 221 29.58 10.71 -6.83
CA MET A 221 30.87 10.94 -6.14
C MET A 221 31.32 9.75 -5.28
N ILE A 222 30.43 8.77 -5.05
CA ILE A 222 30.68 7.54 -4.26
C ILE A 222 31.01 6.35 -5.17
N LYS A 223 30.76 6.44 -6.48
CA LYS A 223 31.22 5.47 -7.50
C LYS A 223 32.69 5.67 -7.85
#